data_AF-A0A2D9N8Y2-F1
#
_entry.id   AF-A0A2D9N8Y2-F1
#
_cell.length_a   1.000
_cell.length_b   1.000
_cell.length_c   1.000
_cell.angle_alpha   90.00
_cell.angle_beta   90.00
_cell.angle_gamma   90.00
#
_symmetry.space_group_name_H-M   'P 1'
#
loop_
_entity.id
_entity.type
_entity.pdbx_description
1 polymer ?
#
loop_
_entity_poly.entity_id
_entity_poly.type
_entity_poly.pdbx_seq_one_letter_code
_entity_poly.pdbx_strand_id
1 'polypeptide(L)'
;MNTETKSKKYNGWTNRETWNVALYINNEENLYKTSRHFTNYRDFLFATGLHDQKTPDGVAWDDPLINHAEMNQMLKDQYINN
;
A
#
# COMPACT_ATOMS: atom_id res chain seq x y z
N MET A 1 30.57 -7.87 -17.79
CA MET A 1 29.52 -6.88 -18.10
C MET A 1 28.50 -6.96 -16.98
N ASN A 2 28.42 -5.94 -16.12
CA ASN A 2 27.44 -5.92 -15.03
C ASN A 2 26.13 -5.38 -15.61
N THR A 3 25.18 -6.27 -15.89
CA THR A 3 23.84 -5.87 -16.29
C THR A 3 23.07 -5.45 -15.04
N GLU A 4 23.23 -4.19 -14.62
CA GLU A 4 22.32 -3.59 -13.65
C GLU A 4 20.95 -3.40 -14.31
N THR A 5 20.09 -4.41 -14.18
CA THR A 5 18.66 -4.27 -14.46
C THR A 5 18.07 -3.31 -13.44
N LYS A 6 18.10 -2.00 -13.75
CA LYS A 6 17.28 -0.99 -13.05
C LYS A 6 15.83 -1.49 -13.08
N SER A 7 15.31 -1.99 -11.95
CA SER A 7 13.90 -2.39 -11.88
C SER A 7 13.06 -1.19 -12.25
N LYS A 8 12.23 -1.29 -13.29
CA LYS A 8 11.32 -0.21 -13.67
C LYS A 8 10.29 -0.07 -12.55
N LYS A 9 10.47 0.91 -11.67
CA LYS A 9 9.48 1.26 -10.66
C LYS A 9 8.29 1.94 -11.34
N TYR A 10 7.08 1.60 -10.90
CA TYR A 10 5.85 2.26 -11.29
C TYR A 10 5.58 3.42 -10.33
N ASN A 11 5.84 4.65 -10.77
CA ASN A 11 5.68 5.86 -9.94
C ASN A 11 6.40 5.79 -8.56
N GLY A 12 7.58 5.16 -8.51
CA GLY A 12 8.35 4.97 -7.28
C GLY A 12 8.04 3.69 -6.49
N TRP A 13 7.02 2.93 -6.91
CA TRP A 13 6.62 1.64 -6.33
C TRP A 13 7.04 0.46 -7.20
N THR A 14 7.00 -0.76 -6.67
CA THR A 14 7.42 -1.94 -7.42
C THR A 14 6.52 -2.26 -8.63
N ASN A 15 5.22 -1.98 -8.54
CA ASN A 15 4.23 -2.22 -9.60
C ASN A 15 2.99 -1.32 -9.46
N ARG A 16 2.07 -1.43 -10.43
CA ARG A 16 0.84 -0.64 -10.49
C ARG A 16 -0.07 -0.91 -9.30
N GLU A 17 -0.22 -2.17 -8.90
CA GLU A 17 -1.13 -2.61 -7.85
C GLU A 17 -0.72 -1.98 -6.52
N THR A 18 0.57 -2.06 -6.18
CA THR A 18 1.14 -1.46 -4.97
C THR A 18 0.99 0.06 -4.97
N TRP A 19 1.29 0.74 -6.09
CA TRP A 19 1.08 2.19 -6.20
C TRP A 19 -0.40 2.57 -6.06
N ASN A 20 -1.31 1.81 -6.65
CA ASN A 20 -2.73 2.13 -6.65
C ASN A 20 -3.32 2.11 -5.24
N VAL A 21 -3.06 1.04 -4.47
CA VAL A 21 -3.53 0.98 -3.08
C VAL A 21 -2.88 2.05 -2.21
N ALA A 22 -1.58 2.34 -2.41
CA ALA A 22 -0.90 3.39 -1.67
C ALA A 22 -1.43 4.79 -1.99
N LEU A 23 -1.84 5.05 -3.24
CA LEU A 23 -2.47 6.30 -3.67
C LEU A 23 -3.76 6.54 -2.89
N TYR A 24 -4.67 5.56 -2.86
CA TYR A 24 -5.96 5.70 -2.18
C TYR A 24 -5.80 5.82 -0.66
N ILE A 25 -4.89 5.06 -0.04
CA ILE A 25 -4.63 5.19 1.41
C ILE A 25 -4.18 6.61 1.77
N ASN A 26 -3.38 7.26 0.92
CA ASN A 26 -2.87 8.59 1.19
C ASN A 26 -3.82 9.73 0.79
N ASN A 27 -4.67 9.52 -0.21
CA ASN A 27 -5.55 10.58 -0.71
C ASN A 27 -6.93 10.60 -0.04
N GLU A 28 -7.43 9.44 0.41
CA GLU A 28 -8.74 9.36 1.08
C GLU A 28 -8.57 9.69 2.57
N GLU A 29 -9.12 10.82 3.03
CA GLU A 29 -8.89 11.34 4.39
C GLU A 29 -9.18 10.31 5.49
N ASN A 30 -10.24 9.53 5.35
CA ASN A 30 -10.61 8.49 6.31
C ASN A 30 -9.57 7.35 6.33
N LEU A 31 -9.12 6.87 5.16
CA LEU A 31 -8.10 5.83 5.07
C LEU A 31 -6.75 6.34 5.58
N TYR A 32 -6.40 7.58 5.25
CA TYR A 32 -5.17 8.20 5.71
C TYR A 32 -5.15 8.26 7.24
N LYS A 33 -6.19 8.83 7.87
CA LYS A 33 -6.27 8.89 9.34
C LYS A 33 -6.20 7.51 9.98
N THR A 34 -6.96 6.54 9.47
CA THR A 34 -6.95 5.18 10.01
C THR A 34 -5.59 4.51 9.84
N SER A 35 -4.97 4.61 8.67
CA SER A 35 -3.70 3.95 8.35
C SER A 35 -2.54 4.40 9.24
N ARG A 36 -2.56 5.63 9.77
CA ARG A 36 -1.53 6.14 10.70
C ARG A 36 -1.50 5.43 12.05
N HIS A 37 -2.45 4.55 12.34
CA HIS A 37 -2.47 3.70 13.52
C HIS A 37 -1.97 2.26 13.25
N PHE A 38 -1.49 1.98 12.04
CA PHE A 38 -1.01 0.66 11.64
C PHE A 38 0.42 0.73 11.12
N THR A 39 1.14 -0.39 11.24
CA THR A 39 2.48 -0.58 10.65
C THR A 39 2.55 -1.84 9.78
N ASN A 40 1.45 -2.59 9.72
CA ASN A 40 1.28 -3.81 8.96
C ASN A 40 0.05 -3.67 8.07
N TYR A 41 0.26 -3.87 6.77
CA TYR A 41 -0.77 -3.70 5.75
C TYR A 41 -1.90 -4.72 5.89
N ARG A 42 -1.58 -5.97 6.26
CA ARG A 42 -2.58 -7.01 6.43
C ARG A 42 -3.50 -6.70 7.62
N ASP A 43 -2.92 -6.24 8.72
CA ASP A 43 -3.71 -5.84 9.90
C ASP A 43 -4.62 -4.65 9.59
N PHE A 44 -4.12 -3.68 8.81
CA PHE A 44 -4.92 -2.57 8.30
C PHE A 44 -6.11 -3.05 7.44
N LEU A 45 -5.91 -3.99 6.51
CA LEU A 45 -6.99 -4.54 5.67
C LEU A 45 -8.07 -5.25 6.48
N PHE A 46 -7.66 -6.03 7.49
CA PHE A 46 -8.61 -6.71 8.38
C PHE A 46 -9.38 -5.72 9.25
N ALA A 47 -8.71 -4.71 9.82
CA ALA A 47 -9.35 -3.72 10.67
C ALA A 47 -10.32 -2.80 9.91
N THR A 48 -10.05 -2.52 8.64
CA THR A 48 -10.89 -1.66 7.78
C THR A 48 -11.97 -2.43 7.03
N GLY A 49 -11.90 -3.76 6.97
CA GLY A 49 -12.81 -4.58 6.16
C GLY A 49 -12.59 -4.45 4.66
N LEU A 50 -11.43 -3.94 4.23
CA LEU A 50 -11.10 -3.75 2.82
C LEU A 50 -10.63 -5.02 2.11
N HIS A 51 -10.30 -6.09 2.84
CA HIS A 51 -9.72 -7.32 2.30
C HIS A 51 -10.53 -7.98 1.18
N ASP A 52 -11.86 -7.83 1.14
CA ASP A 52 -12.72 -8.37 0.07
C ASP A 52 -13.20 -7.28 -0.91
N GLN A 53 -12.63 -6.08 -0.85
CA GLN A 53 -13.04 -4.92 -1.64
C GLN A 53 -12.02 -4.61 -2.74
N LYS A 54 -12.38 -3.63 -3.59
CA LYS A 54 -11.51 -3.09 -4.62
C LYS A 54 -11.37 -1.59 -4.49
N THR A 55 -10.25 -1.05 -4.95
CA THR A 55 -10.12 0.38 -5.21
C THR A 55 -11.09 0.80 -6.32
N PRO A 56 -11.43 2.09 -6.44
CA PRO A 56 -12.23 2.60 -7.56
C PRO A 56 -11.65 2.25 -8.95
N ASP A 57 -10.34 2.05 -9.05
CA ASP A 57 -9.64 1.61 -10.27
C ASP A 57 -9.66 0.08 -10.49
N GLY A 58 -10.40 -0.66 -9.66
CA GLY A 58 -10.63 -2.09 -9.80
C GLY A 58 -9.51 -3.00 -9.28
N VAL A 59 -8.51 -2.47 -8.57
CA VAL A 59 -7.44 -3.25 -7.93
C VAL A 59 -7.97 -3.82 -6.63
N ALA A 60 -7.85 -5.14 -6.42
CA ALA A 60 -8.22 -5.75 -5.14
C ALA A 60 -7.25 -5.29 -4.04
N TRP A 61 -7.78 -4.93 -2.87
CA TRP A 61 -6.93 -4.48 -1.77
C TRP A 61 -6.04 -5.61 -1.22
N ASP A 62 -6.41 -6.86 -1.44
CA ASP A 62 -5.65 -8.06 -1.08
C ASP A 62 -4.95 -8.72 -2.30
N ASP A 63 -4.81 -7.99 -3.42
CA ASP A 63 -4.19 -8.52 -4.64
C ASP A 63 -2.79 -9.09 -4.34
N PRO A 64 -2.50 -10.35 -4.74
CA PRO A 64 -1.23 -11.01 -4.44
C PRO A 64 -0.01 -10.34 -5.09
N LEU A 65 -0.22 -9.44 -6.07
CA LEU A 65 0.84 -8.64 -6.66
C LEU A 65 1.24 -7.44 -5.80
N ILE A 66 0.46 -7.06 -4.78
CA ILE A 66 0.80 -5.95 -3.89
C ILE A 66 2.05 -6.30 -3.08
N ASN A 67 3.02 -5.39 -3.08
CA ASN A 67 4.24 -5.55 -2.28
C ASN A 67 3.99 -5.13 -0.83
N HIS A 68 3.65 -6.10 0.01
CA HIS A 68 3.41 -5.88 1.43
C HIS A 68 4.60 -5.25 2.16
N ALA A 69 5.85 -5.46 1.72
CA ALA A 69 7.01 -4.84 2.37
C ALA A 69 7.06 -3.33 2.11
N GLU A 70 6.79 -2.88 0.89
CA GLU A 70 6.68 -1.45 0.56
C GLU A 70 5.47 -0.81 1.27
N MET A 71 4.33 -1.50 1.32
CA MET A 71 3.14 -1.02 2.04
C MET A 71 3.41 -0.88 3.54
N ASN A 72 4.03 -1.89 4.17
CA ASN A 72 4.41 -1.84 5.58
C ASN A 72 5.39 -0.70 5.86
N GLN A 73 6.33 -0.43 4.94
CA GLN A 73 7.26 0.69 5.10
C GLN A 73 6.52 2.04 5.04
N MET A 74 5.64 2.25 4.06
CA MET A 74 4.83 3.47 3.97
C MET A 74 3.97 3.70 5.23
N LEU A 75 3.33 2.64 5.73
CA LEU A 75 2.54 2.72 6.98
C LEU A 75 3.40 3.08 8.20
N LYS A 76 4.60 2.47 8.31
CA LYS A 76 5.56 2.81 9.38
C LYS A 76 6.03 4.26 9.32
N ASP A 77 6.28 4.78 8.13
CA ASP A 77 6.80 6.15 7.95
C ASP A 77 5.80 7.22 8.42
N GLN A 78 4.49 6.93 8.38
CA GLN A 78 3.42 7.85 8.81
C GLN A 78 2.79 7.51 10.17
N TYR A 79 3.24 6.43 10.81
CA TYR A 79 2.72 5.93 12.08
C TYR A 79 2.87 6.99 13.18
N ILE A 80 1.78 7.24 13.91
CA ILE A 80 1.81 8.12 15.09
C ILE A 80 2.11 7.26 16.31
N ASN A 81 3.22 7.56 16.99
CA ASN A 81 3.44 7.04 18.33
C ASN A 81 2.45 7.73 19.28
N ASN A 82 1.44 6.97 19.73
CA ASN A 82 0.56 7.36 20.83
C ASN A 82 1.32 7.43 22.16
#